data_AF-A0A1W9RB13-F1
#
_entry.id   AF-A0A1W9RB13-F1
#
_cell.length_a   1.000
_cell.length_b   1.000
_cell.length_c   1.000
_cell.angle_alpha   90.00
_cell.angle_beta   90.00
_cell.angle_gamma   90.00
#
_symmetry.space_group_name_H-M   'P 1'
#
loop_
_entity.id
_entity.type
_entity.pdbx_description
1 polymer ?
#
loop_
_entity_poly.entity_id
_entity_poly.type
_entity_poly.pdbx_seq_one_letter_code
_entity_poly.pdbx_strand_id
1 'polypeptide(L)'
;MKKIVSLIVLISLIACGPHEFEPPENVKAILEKSDNNRTELERVIQHYKETGDVMKEEAAYFLLGNMDEQSYAIFKLVDSSGNKIDFDVLDYEDYNAMRNGWDVIEEEKGTINFKVDTLIKDYEVISSDYLINNIDLAFEAWNKNPWAKHLSFDQFCEYVLPYRSSNEPLEDWRSYFINELSWVKDSMQNPSDPVEAVKWVNNYIKSWFRFDPRYYEHPTDQGLKEIMQNKMGRCEDMTNIAIYAMRALALPVMSDFTPYWANTGNNHAWNAVIDNNDSVIIFMGGEANPGDYKLGNKLAKVYRKTFDRQEKSLAAKKKEWEKLPPYLSKNSIKDVTSDYVPVSDIKIELAKGIPDSTVHSYICVFNAGEWRAIDYGRIWGTRAQYYGLGRGIAYLPAFYVDKEIIPASNAIILTDSGKVVNLIPDSKNKITIKLHSTTKKITKKSTDYVDETFFNKGAVYTLFYWNDKWVELAKQKAADGPLVFKNVPSNAFYWLVEEGSRKDERLFTIDKDGKQVWW
;
A
#
# COMPACT_ATOMS: atom_id res chain seq x y z
N MET A 1 11.11 -70.63 12.79
CA MET A 1 10.66 -69.22 12.90
C MET A 1 11.54 -68.40 11.98
N LYS A 2 11.09 -67.88 10.83
CA LYS A 2 10.11 -66.80 10.66
C LYS A 2 9.44 -66.94 9.29
N LYS A 3 8.14 -66.63 9.25
CA LYS A 3 7.23 -66.74 8.10
C LYS A 3 7.60 -65.75 7.00
N ILE A 4 7.59 -66.21 5.76
CA ILE A 4 7.52 -65.37 4.56
C ILE A 4 6.07 -64.86 4.48
N VAL A 5 5.88 -63.55 4.60
CA VAL A 5 4.58 -62.89 4.42
C VAL A 5 4.63 -62.23 3.05
N SER A 6 3.86 -62.77 2.10
CA SER A 6 3.57 -62.11 0.83
C SER A 6 2.74 -60.86 1.11
N LEU A 7 3.29 -59.69 0.79
CA LEU A 7 2.59 -58.41 0.86
C LEU A 7 1.73 -58.28 -0.41
N ILE A 8 0.42 -58.49 -0.28
CA ILE A 8 -0.55 -58.16 -1.31
C ILE A 8 -0.67 -56.63 -1.32
N VAL A 9 -0.22 -56.00 -2.40
CA VAL A 9 -0.45 -54.58 -2.67
C VAL A 9 -1.92 -54.44 -3.08
N LEU A 10 -2.75 -53.92 -2.19
CA LEU A 10 -4.09 -53.45 -2.53
C LEU A 10 -3.92 -52.17 -3.34
N ILE A 11 -4.09 -52.28 -4.66
CA ILE A 11 -4.30 -51.12 -5.53
C ILE A 11 -5.72 -50.64 -5.24
N SER A 12 -5.85 -49.55 -4.50
CA SER A 12 -7.11 -48.83 -4.35
C SER A 12 -7.44 -48.16 -5.69
N LEU A 13 -8.25 -48.86 -6.50
CA LEU A 13 -8.98 -48.26 -7.61
C LEU A 13 -9.96 -47.23 -7.02
N ILE A 14 -9.59 -45.96 -7.08
CA ILE A 14 -10.53 -44.86 -6.86
C ILE A 14 -11.49 -44.91 -8.06
N ALA A 15 -12.73 -45.29 -7.78
CA ALA A 15 -13.81 -45.22 -8.76
C ALA A 15 -14.05 -43.74 -9.10
N CYS A 16 -13.92 -43.38 -10.37
CA CYS A 16 -14.42 -42.12 -10.90
C CYS A 16 -15.96 -42.10 -10.81
N GLY A 17 -16.50 -41.66 -9.69
CA GLY A 17 -17.82 -41.03 -9.66
C GLY A 17 -17.66 -39.53 -9.96
N PRO A 18 -18.70 -38.85 -10.47
CA PRO A 18 -18.70 -37.39 -10.52
C PRO A 18 -18.61 -36.89 -9.07
N HIS A 19 -17.43 -36.42 -8.68
CA HIS A 19 -17.28 -35.71 -7.42
C HIS A 19 -17.97 -34.37 -7.63
N GLU A 20 -19.24 -34.25 -7.24
CA GLU A 20 -19.86 -32.94 -7.05
C GLU A 20 -19.10 -32.25 -5.91
N PHE A 21 -18.11 -31.44 -6.25
CA PHE A 21 -17.47 -30.57 -5.27
C PHE A 21 -18.51 -29.52 -4.89
N GLU A 22 -18.97 -29.55 -3.64
CA GLU A 22 -19.79 -28.45 -3.13
C GLU A 22 -18.94 -27.17 -3.13
N PRO A 23 -19.52 -26.02 -3.52
CA PRO A 23 -18.82 -24.75 -3.42
C PRO A 23 -18.30 -24.52 -1.99
N PRO A 24 -17.07 -24.00 -1.82
CA PRO A 24 -16.55 -23.63 -0.51
C PRO A 24 -17.44 -22.64 0.25
N GLU A 25 -17.38 -22.62 1.58
CA GLU A 25 -18.25 -21.78 2.41
C GLU A 25 -18.13 -20.28 2.13
N ASN A 26 -16.93 -19.79 1.80
CA ASN A 26 -16.74 -18.40 1.38
C ASN A 26 -17.41 -18.10 0.03
N VAL A 27 -17.44 -19.05 -0.91
CA VAL A 27 -18.19 -18.91 -2.16
C VAL A 27 -19.69 -18.88 -1.88
N LYS A 28 -20.20 -19.80 -1.05
CA LYS A 28 -21.62 -19.81 -0.63
C LYS A 28 -22.03 -18.47 0.00
N ALA A 29 -21.20 -17.91 0.88
CA ALA A 29 -21.44 -16.61 1.51
C ALA A 29 -21.53 -15.45 0.49
N ILE A 30 -20.75 -15.49 -0.59
CA ILE A 30 -20.83 -14.49 -1.65
C ILE A 30 -22.11 -14.66 -2.48
N LEU A 31 -22.47 -15.90 -2.84
CA LEU A 31 -23.72 -16.18 -3.56
C LEU A 31 -24.95 -15.69 -2.79
N GLU A 32 -24.95 -15.82 -1.46
CA GLU A 32 -26.01 -15.28 -0.61
C GLU A 32 -26.06 -13.75 -0.60
N LYS A 33 -24.90 -13.08 -0.66
CA LYS A 33 -24.79 -11.60 -0.69
C LYS A 33 -25.11 -10.99 -2.06
N SER A 34 -24.97 -11.74 -3.14
CA SER A 34 -25.12 -11.25 -4.52
C SER A 34 -26.53 -10.90 -4.95
N ASP A 35 -27.54 -11.24 -4.15
CA ASP A 35 -28.96 -10.91 -4.39
C ASP A 35 -29.36 -11.13 -5.87
N ASN A 36 -29.70 -10.07 -6.60
CA ASN A 36 -30.11 -10.13 -8.01
C ASN A 36 -29.02 -10.67 -8.96
N ASN A 37 -27.73 -10.54 -8.61
CA ASN A 37 -26.61 -10.98 -9.46
C ASN A 37 -26.17 -12.43 -9.17
N ARG A 38 -26.80 -13.10 -8.19
CA ARG A 38 -26.45 -14.48 -7.80
C ARG A 38 -26.42 -15.45 -8.99
N THR A 39 -27.38 -15.33 -9.91
CA THR A 39 -27.50 -16.22 -11.08
C THR A 39 -26.31 -16.11 -12.03
N GLU A 40 -25.67 -14.95 -12.13
CA GLU A 40 -24.46 -14.78 -12.94
C GLU A 40 -23.30 -15.56 -12.31
N LEU A 41 -23.12 -15.47 -11.00
CA LEU A 41 -22.06 -16.18 -10.28
C LEU A 41 -22.27 -17.70 -10.29
N GLU A 42 -23.51 -18.16 -10.10
CA GLU A 42 -23.86 -19.59 -10.22
C GLU A 42 -23.59 -20.11 -11.64
N ARG A 43 -23.78 -19.29 -12.69
CA ARG A 43 -23.48 -19.68 -14.07
C ARG A 43 -21.98 -19.92 -14.29
N VAL A 44 -21.09 -19.16 -13.63
CA VAL A 44 -19.63 -19.40 -13.70
C VAL A 44 -19.30 -20.77 -13.12
N ILE A 45 -19.84 -21.09 -11.94
CA ILE A 45 -19.62 -22.39 -11.28
C ILE A 45 -20.15 -23.53 -12.15
N GLN A 46 -21.38 -23.40 -12.64
CA GLN A 46 -22.01 -24.43 -13.47
C GLN A 46 -21.24 -24.65 -14.77
N HIS A 47 -20.75 -23.58 -15.40
CA HIS A 47 -19.96 -23.65 -16.62
C HIS A 47 -18.73 -24.55 -16.46
N TYR A 48 -17.93 -24.36 -15.41
CA TYR A 48 -16.73 -25.18 -15.20
C TYR A 48 -17.00 -26.58 -14.65
N LYS A 49 -18.12 -26.78 -13.94
CA LYS A 49 -18.59 -28.12 -13.60
C LYS A 49 -18.97 -28.94 -14.83
N GLU A 50 -19.63 -28.32 -15.80
CA GLU A 50 -20.05 -28.97 -17.05
C GLU A 50 -18.87 -29.31 -17.97
N THR A 51 -17.82 -28.50 -17.98
CA THR A 51 -16.60 -28.79 -18.76
C THR A 51 -15.76 -29.90 -18.11
N GLY A 52 -15.88 -30.10 -16.80
CA GLY A 52 -15.06 -31.04 -16.04
C GLY A 52 -13.62 -30.57 -15.81
N ASP A 53 -13.32 -29.28 -16.05
CA ASP A 53 -12.02 -28.68 -15.81
C ASP A 53 -11.88 -28.28 -14.33
N VAL A 54 -11.37 -29.21 -13.52
CA VAL A 54 -11.23 -29.05 -12.06
C VAL A 54 -10.37 -27.83 -11.69
N MET A 55 -9.31 -27.53 -12.46
CA MET A 55 -8.46 -26.39 -12.14
C MET A 55 -9.16 -25.06 -12.42
N LYS A 56 -9.93 -24.97 -13.50
CA LYS A 56 -10.74 -23.77 -13.76
C LYS A 56 -11.89 -23.63 -12.78
N GLU A 57 -12.49 -24.73 -12.33
CA GLU A 57 -13.48 -24.73 -11.26
C GLU A 57 -12.88 -24.18 -9.95
N GLU A 58 -11.70 -24.66 -9.54
CA GLU A 58 -10.99 -24.15 -8.36
C GLU A 58 -10.60 -22.67 -8.50
N ALA A 59 -10.17 -22.24 -9.69
CA ALA A 59 -9.86 -20.84 -9.99
C ALA A 59 -11.12 -19.95 -9.91
N ALA A 60 -12.27 -20.45 -10.37
CA ALA A 60 -13.55 -19.77 -10.21
C ALA A 60 -13.92 -19.64 -8.72
N TYR A 61 -13.76 -20.70 -7.92
CA TYR A 61 -13.99 -20.62 -6.48
C TYR A 61 -13.02 -19.65 -5.78
N PHE A 62 -11.76 -19.59 -6.21
CA PHE A 62 -10.80 -18.61 -5.71
C PHE A 62 -11.28 -17.18 -5.98
N LEU A 63 -11.70 -16.86 -7.20
CA LEU A 63 -12.17 -15.51 -7.54
C LEU A 63 -13.46 -15.15 -6.79
N LEU A 64 -14.46 -16.04 -6.82
CA LEU A 64 -15.75 -15.82 -6.19
C LEU A 64 -15.61 -15.71 -4.68
N GLY A 65 -14.85 -16.61 -4.05
CA GLY A 65 -14.70 -16.68 -2.60
C GLY A 65 -13.91 -15.53 -1.97
N ASN A 66 -13.24 -14.71 -2.79
CA ASN A 66 -12.47 -13.53 -2.35
C ASN A 66 -13.03 -12.19 -2.89
N MET A 67 -14.25 -12.19 -3.44
CA MET A 67 -14.86 -11.02 -4.07
C MET A 67 -15.44 -9.99 -3.10
N ASP A 68 -15.60 -10.31 -1.80
CA ASP A 68 -16.34 -9.48 -0.81
C ASP A 68 -15.84 -8.03 -0.73
N GLU A 69 -14.52 -7.84 -0.85
CA GLU A 69 -13.85 -6.53 -0.73
C GLU A 69 -13.59 -5.86 -2.08
N GLN A 70 -13.95 -6.53 -3.18
CA GLN A 70 -13.66 -6.07 -4.53
C GLN A 70 -14.76 -5.11 -4.99
N SER A 71 -14.38 -3.86 -5.27
CA SER A 71 -15.33 -2.80 -5.60
C SER A 71 -14.69 -1.66 -6.37
N TYR A 72 -15.54 -0.87 -7.03
CA TYR A 72 -15.20 0.42 -7.60
C TYR A 72 -15.98 1.52 -6.86
N ALA A 73 -15.30 2.59 -6.46
CA ALA A 73 -15.93 3.73 -5.82
C ALA A 73 -15.90 4.93 -6.76
N ILE A 74 -17.06 5.53 -7.02
CA ILE A 74 -17.18 6.81 -7.70
C ILE A 74 -17.17 7.89 -6.62
N PHE A 75 -16.29 8.87 -6.76
CA PHE A 75 -16.16 9.97 -5.81
C PHE A 75 -16.73 11.27 -6.38
N LYS A 76 -17.18 12.13 -5.48
CA LYS A 76 -17.46 13.54 -5.75
C LYS A 76 -16.65 14.41 -4.82
N LEU A 77 -16.11 15.50 -5.34
CA LEU A 77 -15.51 16.55 -4.54
C LEU A 77 -16.64 17.43 -3.98
N VAL A 78 -16.62 17.69 -2.68
CA VAL A 78 -17.61 18.55 -2.03
C VAL A 78 -16.96 19.54 -1.09
N ASP A 79 -17.62 20.67 -0.86
CA ASP A 79 -17.27 21.62 0.20
C ASP A 79 -17.73 21.14 1.59
N SER A 80 -17.38 21.94 2.61
CA SER A 80 -17.79 21.74 4.01
C SER A 80 -19.30 21.64 4.23
N SER A 81 -20.11 22.23 3.33
CA SER A 81 -21.57 22.19 3.36
C SER A 81 -22.15 21.02 2.56
N GLY A 82 -21.31 20.25 1.87
CA GLY A 82 -21.70 19.11 1.04
C GLY A 82 -22.11 19.47 -0.39
N ASN A 83 -21.90 20.72 -0.83
CA ASN A 83 -22.16 21.11 -2.22
C ASN A 83 -21.08 20.53 -3.11
N LYS A 84 -21.47 20.01 -4.28
CA LYS A 84 -20.52 19.49 -5.27
C LYS A 84 -19.62 20.61 -5.79
N ILE A 85 -18.33 20.32 -5.86
CA ILE A 85 -17.31 21.14 -6.51
C ILE A 85 -16.92 20.46 -7.82
N ASP A 86 -16.87 21.23 -8.89
CA ASP A 86 -16.33 20.77 -10.17
C ASP A 86 -14.84 21.07 -10.21
N PHE A 87 -14.03 20.04 -10.41
CA PHE A 87 -12.58 20.14 -10.38
C PHE A 87 -11.99 18.99 -11.17
N ASP A 88 -11.35 19.31 -12.30
CA ASP A 88 -10.55 18.37 -13.07
C ASP A 88 -9.07 18.72 -12.89
N VAL A 89 -8.27 17.72 -12.51
CA VAL A 89 -6.82 17.88 -12.33
C VAL A 89 -6.13 18.22 -13.65
N LEU A 90 -6.73 17.86 -14.79
CA LEU A 90 -6.19 18.08 -16.13
C LEU A 90 -6.49 19.47 -16.69
N ASP A 91 -7.35 20.27 -16.04
CA ASP A 91 -7.59 21.67 -16.39
C ASP A 91 -6.39 22.59 -16.07
N TYR A 92 -5.41 22.07 -15.33
CA TYR A 92 -4.24 22.80 -14.86
C TYR A 92 -2.96 22.32 -15.55
N GLU A 93 -2.04 23.24 -15.88
CA GLU A 93 -0.79 22.92 -16.59
C GLU A 93 0.12 21.94 -15.82
N ASP A 94 0.24 22.14 -14.51
CA ASP A 94 1.09 21.34 -13.63
C ASP A 94 0.52 21.22 -12.21
N TYR A 95 1.22 20.47 -11.35
CA TYR A 95 0.81 20.27 -9.96
C TYR A 95 0.76 21.56 -9.14
N ASN A 96 1.65 22.51 -9.37
CA ASN A 96 1.65 23.76 -8.60
C ASN A 96 0.46 24.63 -8.99
N ALA A 97 0.14 24.72 -10.30
CA ALA A 97 -1.06 25.40 -10.79
C ALA A 97 -2.33 24.75 -10.23
N MET A 98 -2.42 23.42 -10.26
CA MET A 98 -3.52 22.65 -9.70
C MET A 98 -3.68 22.88 -8.19
N ARG A 99 -2.57 22.88 -7.44
CA ARG A 99 -2.60 23.16 -6.00
C ARG A 99 -3.01 24.60 -5.70
N ASN A 100 -2.59 25.59 -6.49
CA ASN A 100 -3.05 26.96 -6.31
C ASN A 100 -4.56 27.09 -6.58
N GLY A 101 -5.07 26.41 -7.61
CA GLY A 101 -6.52 26.34 -7.89
C GLY A 101 -7.29 25.71 -6.72
N TRP A 102 -6.78 24.62 -6.16
CA TRP A 102 -7.34 23.99 -4.97
C TRP A 102 -7.40 24.96 -3.78
N ASP A 103 -6.29 25.65 -3.49
CA ASP A 103 -6.19 26.57 -2.36
C ASP A 103 -7.17 27.76 -2.53
N VAL A 104 -7.34 28.29 -3.74
CA VAL A 104 -8.35 29.34 -4.05
C VAL A 104 -9.77 28.84 -3.77
N ILE A 105 -10.10 27.61 -4.18
CA ILE A 105 -11.42 27.04 -3.91
C ILE A 105 -11.64 26.89 -2.40
N GLU A 106 -10.63 26.47 -1.64
CA GLU A 106 -10.74 26.36 -0.17
C GLU A 106 -10.90 27.71 0.52
N GLU A 107 -10.23 28.75 0.02
CA GLU A 107 -10.41 30.13 0.52
C GLU A 107 -11.84 30.63 0.29
N GLU A 108 -12.45 30.31 -0.86
CA GLU A 108 -13.79 30.76 -1.23
C GLU A 108 -14.93 29.92 -0.62
N LYS A 109 -14.75 28.61 -0.53
CA LYS A 109 -15.81 27.62 -0.22
C LYS A 109 -15.59 26.90 1.12
N GLY A 110 -14.45 27.13 1.77
CA GLY A 110 -13.99 26.33 2.90
C GLY A 110 -13.40 24.98 2.44
N THR A 111 -12.99 24.16 3.40
CA THR A 111 -12.35 22.87 3.14
C THR A 111 -13.15 22.02 2.16
N ILE A 112 -12.46 21.49 1.15
CA ILE A 112 -13.02 20.56 0.17
C ILE A 112 -12.47 19.16 0.40
N ASN A 113 -13.29 18.14 0.18
CA ASN A 113 -12.85 16.75 0.32
C ASN A 113 -13.64 15.82 -0.59
N PHE A 114 -12.97 14.77 -1.07
CA PHE A 114 -13.65 13.70 -1.79
C PHE A 114 -14.56 12.91 -0.84
N LYS A 115 -15.77 12.59 -1.32
CA LYS A 115 -16.70 11.66 -0.67
C LYS A 115 -17.11 10.59 -1.68
N VAL A 116 -17.27 9.36 -1.19
CA VAL A 116 -17.87 8.28 -1.99
C VAL A 116 -19.30 8.71 -2.33
N ASP A 117 -19.57 8.81 -3.61
CA ASP A 117 -20.90 9.07 -4.15
C ASP A 117 -21.64 7.75 -4.36
N THR A 118 -20.98 6.80 -5.03
CA THR A 118 -21.51 5.47 -5.31
C THR A 118 -20.42 4.43 -5.06
N LEU A 119 -20.76 3.35 -4.37
CA LEU A 119 -19.91 2.17 -4.22
C LEU A 119 -20.53 1.03 -5.02
N ILE A 120 -19.79 0.49 -5.98
CA ILE A 120 -20.20 -0.62 -6.84
C ILE A 120 -19.41 -1.83 -6.40
N LYS A 121 -20.07 -2.81 -5.77
CA LYS A 121 -19.43 -4.04 -5.35
C LYS A 121 -19.47 -5.06 -6.48
N ASP A 122 -18.34 -5.71 -6.74
CA ASP A 122 -18.22 -6.60 -7.89
C ASP A 122 -19.28 -7.72 -7.85
N TYR A 123 -19.53 -8.31 -6.67
CA TYR A 123 -20.48 -9.40 -6.51
C TYR A 123 -21.94 -9.01 -6.84
N GLU A 124 -22.26 -7.71 -6.93
CA GLU A 124 -23.59 -7.18 -7.27
C GLU A 124 -23.75 -6.89 -8.78
N VAL A 125 -22.66 -6.84 -9.55
CA VAL A 125 -22.70 -6.36 -10.95
C VAL A 125 -21.88 -7.17 -11.95
N ILE A 126 -20.92 -7.99 -11.51
CA ILE A 126 -20.02 -8.72 -12.41
C ILE A 126 -20.79 -9.83 -13.13
N SER A 127 -20.62 -9.92 -14.45
CA SER A 127 -21.29 -10.92 -15.28
C SER A 127 -20.54 -12.25 -15.32
N SER A 128 -21.27 -13.33 -15.64
CA SER A 128 -20.65 -14.63 -15.86
C SER A 128 -19.65 -14.60 -17.01
N ASP A 129 -20.00 -13.90 -18.09
CA ASP A 129 -19.22 -13.85 -19.32
C ASP A 129 -17.86 -13.18 -19.08
N TYR A 130 -17.83 -12.12 -18.27
CA TYR A 130 -16.60 -11.46 -17.87
C TYR A 130 -15.67 -12.39 -17.08
N LEU A 131 -16.20 -13.08 -16.07
CA LEU A 131 -15.42 -13.98 -15.22
C LEU A 131 -14.90 -15.19 -16.00
N ILE A 132 -15.77 -15.83 -16.79
CA ILE A 132 -15.40 -16.98 -17.64
C ILE A 132 -14.32 -16.56 -18.64
N ASN A 133 -14.49 -15.43 -19.33
CA ASN A 133 -13.49 -14.92 -20.27
C ASN A 133 -12.15 -14.61 -19.57
N ASN A 134 -12.18 -13.98 -18.39
CA ASN A 134 -10.96 -13.70 -17.62
C ASN A 134 -10.22 -14.99 -17.23
N ILE A 135 -10.94 -15.99 -16.69
CA ILE A 135 -10.37 -17.28 -16.30
C ILE A 135 -9.78 -17.98 -17.53
N ASP A 136 -10.54 -18.10 -18.61
CA ASP A 136 -10.12 -18.80 -19.82
C ASP A 136 -8.86 -18.19 -20.44
N LEU A 137 -8.83 -16.86 -20.58
CA LEU A 137 -7.66 -16.15 -21.11
C LEU A 137 -6.45 -16.24 -20.17
N ALA A 138 -6.65 -16.22 -18.85
CA ALA A 138 -5.57 -16.41 -17.89
C ALA A 138 -4.96 -17.82 -18.02
N PHE A 139 -5.78 -18.86 -18.13
CA PHE A 139 -5.32 -20.23 -18.36
C PHE A 139 -4.66 -20.42 -19.73
N GLU A 140 -5.18 -19.79 -20.79
CA GLU A 140 -4.53 -19.83 -22.10
C GLU A 140 -3.11 -19.24 -22.01
N ALA A 141 -2.97 -18.04 -21.44
CA ALA A 141 -1.69 -17.40 -21.27
C ALA A 141 -0.73 -18.24 -20.40
N TRP A 142 -1.23 -18.80 -19.29
CA TRP A 142 -0.43 -19.64 -18.38
C TRP A 142 0.10 -20.91 -19.06
N ASN A 143 -0.74 -21.57 -19.87
CA ASN A 143 -0.36 -22.78 -20.61
C ASN A 143 0.56 -22.50 -21.81
N LYS A 144 0.35 -21.38 -22.51
CA LYS A 144 1.03 -21.03 -23.77
C LYS A 144 2.41 -20.40 -23.54
N ASN A 145 2.56 -19.61 -22.48
CA ASN A 145 3.73 -18.78 -22.29
C ASN A 145 4.85 -19.51 -21.50
N PRO A 146 6.08 -19.63 -22.05
CA PRO A 146 7.13 -20.43 -21.44
C PRO A 146 7.59 -19.93 -20.07
N TRP A 147 7.63 -18.61 -19.86
CA TRP A 147 7.99 -18.00 -18.58
C TRP A 147 7.02 -18.32 -17.45
N ALA A 148 5.79 -18.77 -17.73
CA ALA A 148 4.78 -19.02 -16.70
C ALA A 148 4.79 -20.47 -16.19
N LYS A 149 5.59 -21.36 -16.80
CA LYS A 149 5.63 -22.80 -16.48
C LYS A 149 6.16 -23.14 -15.08
N HIS A 150 6.89 -22.22 -14.45
CA HIS A 150 7.41 -22.42 -13.09
C HIS A 150 6.35 -22.15 -12.02
N LEU A 151 5.25 -21.48 -12.37
CA LEU A 151 4.23 -21.10 -11.41
C LEU A 151 3.46 -22.31 -10.91
N SER A 152 3.32 -22.39 -9.59
CA SER A 152 2.30 -23.22 -8.95
C SER A 152 0.89 -22.68 -9.23
N PHE A 153 -0.12 -23.51 -9.01
CA PHE A 153 -1.52 -23.10 -9.15
C PHE A 153 -1.89 -21.96 -8.18
N ASP A 154 -1.38 -21.98 -6.95
CA ASP A 154 -1.60 -20.91 -5.96
C ASP A 154 -0.99 -19.58 -6.44
N GLN A 155 0.23 -19.61 -6.98
CA GLN A 155 0.86 -18.42 -7.55
C GLN A 155 0.12 -17.91 -8.79
N PHE A 156 -0.40 -18.80 -9.62
CA PHE A 156 -1.27 -18.41 -10.73
C PHE A 156 -2.54 -17.72 -10.22
N CYS A 157 -3.23 -18.31 -9.24
CA CYS A 157 -4.45 -17.75 -8.66
C CYS A 157 -4.22 -16.37 -8.05
N GLU A 158 -3.10 -16.17 -7.35
CA GLU A 158 -2.84 -14.92 -6.64
C GLU A 158 -2.18 -13.83 -7.52
N TYR A 159 -1.26 -14.22 -8.42
CA TYR A 159 -0.41 -13.26 -9.14
C TYR A 159 -0.73 -13.10 -10.63
N VAL A 160 -1.62 -13.91 -11.20
CA VAL A 160 -1.98 -13.87 -12.63
C VAL A 160 -3.48 -13.75 -12.84
N LEU A 161 -4.25 -14.63 -12.22
CA LEU A 161 -5.70 -14.77 -12.40
C LEU A 161 -6.55 -13.52 -12.06
N PRO A 162 -6.23 -12.72 -11.02
CA PRO A 162 -7.13 -11.67 -10.57
C PRO A 162 -7.44 -10.65 -11.67
N TYR A 163 -8.73 -10.35 -11.83
CA TYR A 163 -9.23 -9.39 -12.82
C TYR A 163 -9.12 -7.93 -12.36
N ARG A 164 -8.67 -7.72 -11.13
CA ARG A 164 -8.58 -6.43 -10.43
C ARG A 164 -7.25 -6.30 -9.69
N SER A 165 -6.75 -5.09 -9.57
CA SER A 165 -5.51 -4.73 -8.84
C SER A 165 -5.77 -3.82 -7.63
N SER A 166 -6.74 -2.92 -7.74
CA SER A 166 -7.10 -1.92 -6.74
C SER A 166 -8.61 -1.65 -6.82
N ASN A 167 -9.03 -0.37 -6.74
CA ASN A 167 -10.42 0.02 -6.79
C ASN A 167 -10.77 0.70 -8.14
N GLU A 168 -10.30 0.18 -9.26
CA GLU A 168 -10.60 0.65 -10.64
C GLU A 168 -11.99 0.21 -11.16
N PRO A 169 -12.53 0.78 -12.25
CA PRO A 169 -13.67 0.19 -12.95
C PRO A 169 -13.38 -1.21 -13.51
N LEU A 170 -14.40 -2.07 -13.62
CA LEU A 170 -14.29 -3.35 -14.33
C LEU A 170 -14.20 -3.11 -15.84
N GLU A 171 -13.08 -3.49 -16.45
CA GLU A 171 -12.84 -3.36 -17.89
C GLU A 171 -12.11 -4.60 -18.43
N ASP A 172 -12.30 -4.91 -19.71
CA ASP A 172 -11.64 -6.05 -20.36
C ASP A 172 -10.22 -5.70 -20.81
N TRP A 173 -9.34 -5.49 -19.83
CA TRP A 173 -7.94 -5.20 -20.07
C TRP A 173 -7.15 -6.43 -20.53
N ARG A 174 -7.60 -7.65 -20.16
CA ARG A 174 -6.86 -8.88 -20.44
C ARG A 174 -6.87 -9.19 -21.94
N SER A 175 -8.04 -9.16 -22.58
CA SER A 175 -8.14 -9.37 -24.03
C SER A 175 -7.33 -8.33 -24.80
N TYR A 176 -7.39 -7.06 -24.37
CA TYR A 176 -6.62 -5.97 -24.99
C TYR A 176 -5.12 -6.26 -24.98
N PHE A 177 -4.53 -6.56 -23.81
CA PHE A 177 -3.09 -6.73 -23.68
C PHE A 177 -2.57 -8.06 -24.23
N ILE A 178 -3.36 -9.14 -24.25
CA ILE A 178 -3.00 -10.37 -24.96
C ILE A 178 -2.75 -10.08 -26.45
N ASN A 179 -3.63 -9.29 -27.07
CA ASN A 179 -3.50 -8.94 -28.48
C ASN A 179 -2.32 -7.98 -28.71
N GLU A 180 -2.25 -6.91 -27.92
CA GLU A 180 -1.27 -5.83 -28.05
C GLU A 180 0.17 -6.29 -27.79
N LEU A 181 0.37 -7.27 -26.90
CA LEU A 181 1.70 -7.70 -26.44
C LEU A 181 2.09 -9.10 -26.95
N SER A 182 1.39 -9.61 -27.97
CA SER A 182 1.67 -10.92 -28.56
C SER A 182 3.09 -11.06 -29.12
N TRP A 183 3.76 -9.94 -29.44
CA TRP A 183 5.14 -9.85 -29.95
C TRP A 183 6.23 -10.07 -28.89
N VAL A 184 5.92 -9.99 -27.59
CA VAL A 184 6.94 -9.98 -26.52
C VAL A 184 7.81 -11.23 -26.55
N LYS A 185 7.18 -12.40 -26.71
CA LYS A 185 7.88 -13.69 -26.74
C LYS A 185 8.93 -13.77 -27.84
N ASP A 186 8.63 -13.20 -29.00
CA ASP A 186 9.51 -13.24 -30.17
C ASP A 186 10.69 -12.25 -30.06
N SER A 187 10.63 -11.33 -29.10
CA SER A 187 11.67 -10.33 -28.83
C SER A 187 12.67 -10.78 -27.75
N MET A 188 12.37 -11.85 -27.01
CA MET A 188 13.17 -12.31 -25.88
C MET A 188 14.36 -13.16 -26.29
N GLN A 189 15.46 -13.03 -25.56
CA GLN A 189 16.63 -13.90 -25.64
C GLN A 189 16.37 -15.23 -24.92
N ASN A 190 15.79 -15.19 -23.71
CA ASN A 190 15.37 -16.37 -22.97
C ASN A 190 13.85 -16.36 -22.75
N PRO A 191 13.07 -17.04 -23.61
CA PRO A 191 11.60 -17.08 -23.48
C PRO A 191 11.08 -17.66 -22.15
N SER A 192 11.91 -18.31 -21.33
CA SER A 192 11.49 -18.83 -20.03
C SER A 192 11.83 -17.88 -18.86
N ASP A 193 12.39 -16.70 -19.13
CA ASP A 193 12.71 -15.71 -18.10
C ASP A 193 11.55 -14.72 -17.91
N PRO A 194 10.79 -14.79 -16.79
CA PRO A 194 9.71 -13.85 -16.52
C PRO A 194 10.22 -12.41 -16.32
N VAL A 195 11.44 -12.23 -15.80
CA VAL A 195 12.02 -10.90 -15.54
C VAL A 195 12.36 -10.20 -16.86
N GLU A 196 12.87 -10.95 -17.84
CA GLU A 196 13.10 -10.45 -19.19
C GLU A 196 11.78 -10.04 -19.88
N ALA A 197 10.75 -10.87 -19.78
CA ALA A 197 9.43 -10.56 -20.33
C ALA A 197 8.84 -9.28 -19.70
N VAL A 198 8.94 -9.14 -18.38
CA VAL A 198 8.53 -7.90 -17.68
C VAL A 198 9.31 -6.69 -18.19
N LYS A 199 10.63 -6.80 -18.46
CA LYS A 199 11.41 -5.70 -19.02
C LYS A 199 10.88 -5.25 -20.38
N TRP A 200 10.52 -6.17 -21.27
CA TRP A 200 9.94 -5.85 -22.58
C TRP A 200 8.59 -5.15 -22.44
N VAL A 201 7.67 -5.70 -21.65
CA VAL A 201 6.35 -5.09 -21.41
C VAL A 201 6.49 -3.72 -20.75
N ASN A 202 7.37 -3.59 -19.75
CA ASN A 202 7.55 -2.32 -19.06
C ASN A 202 8.20 -1.25 -19.97
N ASN A 203 9.11 -1.64 -20.87
CA ASN A 203 9.66 -0.72 -21.87
C ASN A 203 8.59 -0.25 -22.87
N TYR A 204 7.65 -1.12 -23.24
CA TYR A 204 6.49 -0.72 -24.02
C TYR A 204 5.66 0.34 -23.27
N ILE A 205 5.31 0.10 -22.00
CA ILE A 205 4.55 1.06 -21.18
C ILE A 205 5.32 2.39 -21.03
N LYS A 206 6.64 2.34 -20.78
CA LYS A 206 7.52 3.53 -20.72
C LYS A 206 7.51 4.36 -22.00
N SER A 207 7.18 3.79 -23.15
CA SER A 207 7.17 4.56 -24.40
C SER A 207 6.04 5.60 -24.43
N TRP A 208 4.95 5.36 -23.69
CA TRP A 208 3.74 6.19 -23.78
C TRP A 208 3.14 6.65 -22.44
N PHE A 209 3.31 5.93 -21.33
CA PHE A 209 2.74 6.31 -20.02
C PHE A 209 3.73 7.16 -19.21
N ARG A 210 3.24 8.20 -18.49
CA ARG A 210 4.08 9.06 -17.64
C ARG A 210 3.50 9.24 -16.24
N PHE A 211 4.37 9.32 -15.23
CA PHE A 211 3.95 9.78 -13.92
C PHE A 211 3.53 11.26 -13.98
N ASP A 212 2.42 11.59 -13.34
CA ASP A 212 2.00 12.98 -13.15
C ASP A 212 1.42 13.20 -11.74
N PRO A 213 2.04 14.07 -10.91
CA PRO A 213 1.62 14.29 -9.53
C PRO A 213 0.26 14.99 -9.40
N ARG A 214 -0.28 15.60 -10.47
CA ARG A 214 -1.67 16.12 -10.46
C ARG A 214 -2.68 15.03 -10.10
N TYR A 215 -2.38 13.77 -10.45
CA TYR A 215 -3.24 12.63 -10.15
C TYR A 215 -3.32 12.25 -8.66
N TYR A 216 -2.49 12.85 -7.79
CA TYR A 216 -2.71 12.71 -6.35
C TYR A 216 -4.05 13.28 -5.91
N GLU A 217 -4.58 14.28 -6.62
CA GLU A 217 -5.92 14.84 -6.40
C GLU A 217 -6.96 14.28 -7.39
N HIS A 218 -6.64 13.18 -8.09
CA HIS A 218 -7.60 12.49 -8.95
C HIS A 218 -8.54 11.61 -8.10
N PRO A 219 -9.87 11.68 -8.32
CA PRO A 219 -10.86 11.05 -7.45
C PRO A 219 -10.77 9.52 -7.37
N THR A 220 -10.31 8.86 -8.44
CA THR A 220 -10.37 7.40 -8.57
C THR A 220 -9.06 6.82 -9.06
N ASP A 221 -8.84 5.54 -8.76
CA ASP A 221 -7.88 4.74 -9.51
C ASP A 221 -8.40 4.60 -10.94
N GLN A 222 -7.54 4.82 -11.93
CA GLN A 222 -7.96 4.87 -13.33
C GLN A 222 -8.27 3.47 -13.88
N GLY A 223 -9.33 3.37 -14.69
CA GLY A 223 -9.56 2.21 -15.56
C GLY A 223 -8.62 2.21 -16.77
N LEU A 224 -8.57 1.12 -17.54
CA LEU A 224 -7.77 1.03 -18.75
C LEU A 224 -8.17 2.11 -19.76
N LYS A 225 -9.47 2.34 -19.97
CA LYS A 225 -9.97 3.35 -20.91
C LYS A 225 -9.40 4.74 -20.63
N GLU A 226 -9.41 5.13 -19.36
CA GLU A 226 -8.90 6.42 -18.91
C GLU A 226 -7.38 6.51 -19.02
N ILE A 227 -6.66 5.46 -18.60
CA ILE A 227 -5.21 5.35 -18.76
C ILE A 227 -4.81 5.49 -20.23
N MET A 228 -5.55 4.86 -21.15
CA MET A 228 -5.24 4.93 -22.59
C MET A 228 -5.54 6.31 -23.19
N GLN A 229 -6.54 7.02 -22.65
CA GLN A 229 -6.89 8.37 -23.07
C GLN A 229 -5.84 9.39 -22.59
N ASN A 230 -5.50 9.35 -21.31
CA ASN A 230 -4.67 10.37 -20.66
C ASN A 230 -3.18 10.04 -20.71
N LYS A 231 -2.82 8.75 -20.70
CA LYS A 231 -1.44 8.22 -20.74
C LYS A 231 -0.57 8.73 -19.59
N MET A 232 -1.19 9.05 -18.47
CA MET A 232 -0.51 9.54 -17.28
C MET A 232 -1.29 9.20 -16.02
N GLY A 233 -0.61 9.21 -14.87
CA GLY A 233 -1.23 8.87 -13.59
C GLY A 233 -0.27 8.91 -12.41
N ARG A 234 -0.78 8.59 -11.23
CA ARG A 234 0.02 8.47 -9.99
C ARG A 234 0.63 7.08 -9.85
N CYS A 235 1.36 6.84 -8.75
CA CYS A 235 2.05 5.56 -8.55
C CYS A 235 1.09 4.36 -8.52
N GLU A 236 -0.12 4.49 -7.99
CA GLU A 236 -1.15 3.45 -8.07
C GLU A 236 -1.54 3.11 -9.53
N ASP A 237 -1.77 4.12 -10.38
CA ASP A 237 -2.12 3.91 -11.79
C ASP A 237 -0.97 3.25 -12.57
N MET A 238 0.27 3.65 -12.27
CA MET A 238 1.48 3.01 -12.79
C MET A 238 1.55 1.53 -12.42
N THR A 239 1.21 1.19 -11.17
CA THR A 239 1.17 -0.23 -10.76
C THR A 239 0.06 -1.00 -11.44
N ASN A 240 -1.12 -0.38 -11.59
CA ASN A 240 -2.29 -0.99 -12.22
C ASN A 240 -2.05 -1.29 -13.70
N ILE A 241 -1.54 -0.33 -14.49
CA ILE A 241 -1.30 -0.55 -15.92
C ILE A 241 -0.25 -1.64 -16.18
N ALA A 242 0.80 -1.69 -15.33
CA ALA A 242 1.78 -2.77 -15.40
C ALA A 242 1.15 -4.12 -15.05
N ILE A 243 0.30 -4.17 -14.03
CA ILE A 243 -0.43 -5.39 -13.66
C ILE A 243 -1.34 -5.86 -14.80
N TYR A 244 -2.13 -4.99 -15.41
CA TYR A 244 -3.00 -5.35 -16.53
C TYR A 244 -2.21 -5.96 -17.68
N ALA A 245 -1.16 -5.26 -18.12
CA ALA A 245 -0.33 -5.69 -19.23
C ALA A 245 0.40 -7.02 -18.97
N MET A 246 0.96 -7.17 -17.77
CA MET A 246 1.83 -8.30 -17.45
C MET A 246 1.03 -9.54 -17.04
N ARG A 247 -0.04 -9.38 -16.25
CA ARG A 247 -0.92 -10.51 -15.90
C ARG A 247 -1.67 -11.05 -17.11
N ALA A 248 -1.98 -10.21 -18.10
CA ALA A 248 -2.55 -10.67 -19.37
C ALA A 248 -1.65 -11.70 -20.08
N LEU A 249 -0.33 -11.60 -19.90
CA LEU A 249 0.66 -12.55 -20.43
C LEU A 249 1.05 -13.65 -19.43
N ALA A 250 0.32 -13.83 -18.33
CA ALA A 250 0.65 -14.75 -17.25
C ALA A 250 2.03 -14.51 -16.60
N LEU A 251 2.44 -13.23 -16.49
CA LEU A 251 3.58 -12.85 -15.67
C LEU A 251 3.12 -12.63 -14.21
N PRO A 252 3.83 -13.18 -13.22
CA PRO A 252 3.41 -13.18 -11.81
C PRO A 252 3.75 -11.84 -11.13
N VAL A 253 2.98 -10.80 -11.47
CA VAL A 253 3.23 -9.43 -11.01
C VAL A 253 2.30 -9.05 -9.86
N MET A 254 2.86 -8.35 -8.88
CA MET A 254 2.24 -7.92 -7.63
C MET A 254 2.32 -6.39 -7.50
N SER A 255 1.50 -5.84 -6.61
CA SER A 255 1.56 -4.44 -6.15
C SER A 255 1.94 -4.43 -4.68
N ASP A 256 3.10 -3.87 -4.38
CA ASP A 256 3.60 -3.67 -3.02
C ASP A 256 3.57 -2.16 -2.71
N PHE A 257 3.34 -1.79 -1.46
CA PHE A 257 3.23 -0.38 -1.07
C PHE A 257 3.66 -0.14 0.37
N THR A 258 4.07 1.09 0.66
CA THR A 258 4.13 1.60 2.03
C THR A 258 2.98 2.60 2.22
N PRO A 259 2.15 2.43 3.27
CA PRO A 259 1.08 3.39 3.57
C PRO A 259 1.62 4.78 3.88
N TYR A 260 2.77 4.83 4.55
CA TYR A 260 3.46 6.07 4.91
C TYR A 260 4.96 5.86 4.86
N TRP A 261 5.68 6.74 4.16
CA TRP A 261 7.12 6.83 4.32
C TRP A 261 7.48 7.22 5.75
N ALA A 262 8.55 6.62 6.28
CA ALA A 262 8.96 6.88 7.65
C ALA A 262 9.80 8.16 7.80
N ASN A 263 10.42 8.64 6.72
CA ASN A 263 11.36 9.78 6.69
C ASN A 263 10.96 10.92 5.73
N THR A 264 9.77 10.85 5.12
CA THR A 264 9.18 11.91 4.28
C THR A 264 7.65 11.84 4.38
N GLY A 265 6.93 12.76 3.74
CA GLY A 265 5.48 12.69 3.60
C GLY A 265 5.03 11.66 2.55
N ASN A 266 3.72 11.47 2.44
CA ASN A 266 3.04 10.66 1.41
C ASN A 266 3.19 9.12 1.59
N ASN A 267 2.42 8.38 0.80
CA ASN A 267 2.52 6.93 0.61
C ASN A 267 3.42 6.62 -0.60
N HIS A 268 3.56 5.34 -0.96
CA HIS A 268 4.04 4.95 -2.28
C HIS A 268 3.69 3.51 -2.64
N ALA A 269 3.39 3.26 -3.91
CA ALA A 269 3.14 1.94 -4.48
C ALA A 269 4.11 1.64 -5.63
N TRP A 270 4.52 0.38 -5.75
CA TRP A 270 5.38 -0.11 -6.82
C TRP A 270 5.03 -1.55 -7.19
N ASN A 271 5.63 -2.06 -8.26
CA ASN A 271 5.41 -3.43 -8.69
C ASN A 271 6.53 -4.36 -8.22
N ALA A 272 6.20 -5.63 -8.07
CA ALA A 272 7.18 -6.69 -7.91
C ALA A 272 6.83 -7.87 -8.80
N VAL A 273 7.84 -8.62 -9.26
CA VAL A 273 7.70 -9.87 -10.00
C VAL A 273 8.50 -10.96 -9.30
N ILE A 274 8.02 -12.20 -9.31
CA ILE A 274 8.83 -13.35 -8.91
C ILE A 274 9.58 -13.94 -10.11
N ASP A 275 10.85 -14.32 -9.91
CA ASP A 275 11.62 -15.06 -10.90
C ASP A 275 11.36 -16.57 -10.83
N ASN A 276 12.06 -17.35 -11.66
CA ASN A 276 11.96 -18.82 -11.68
C ASN A 276 12.37 -19.51 -10.36
N ASN A 277 12.93 -18.77 -9.40
CA ASN A 277 13.34 -19.25 -8.07
C ASN A 277 12.50 -18.61 -6.95
N ASP A 278 11.34 -18.04 -7.28
CA ASP A 278 10.45 -17.32 -6.36
C ASP A 278 11.07 -16.07 -5.71
N SER A 279 12.18 -15.56 -6.26
CA SER A 279 12.83 -14.35 -5.75
C SER A 279 12.06 -13.11 -6.19
N VAL A 280 11.72 -12.26 -5.23
CA VAL A 280 10.99 -11.01 -5.46
C VAL A 280 11.92 -9.95 -6.05
N ILE A 281 11.60 -9.44 -7.23
CA ILE A 281 12.35 -8.39 -7.93
C ILE A 281 11.43 -7.20 -8.17
N ILE A 282 11.80 -6.05 -7.64
CA ILE A 282 10.98 -4.84 -7.68
C ILE A 282 11.23 -4.00 -8.93
N PHE A 283 10.19 -3.30 -9.36
CA PHE A 283 10.22 -2.39 -10.49
C PHE A 283 9.11 -1.33 -10.37
N MET A 284 9.08 -0.38 -11.30
CA MET A 284 8.01 0.61 -11.36
C MET A 284 7.44 0.67 -12.77
N GLY A 285 6.15 0.35 -12.89
CA GLY A 285 5.40 0.39 -14.14
C GLY A 285 5.57 1.71 -14.87
N GLY A 286 5.99 1.69 -16.13
CA GLY A 286 6.19 2.90 -16.93
C GLY A 286 7.38 3.77 -16.52
N GLU A 287 8.25 3.33 -15.60
CA GLU A 287 9.41 4.13 -15.14
C GLU A 287 10.72 3.32 -15.10
N ALA A 288 10.81 2.30 -14.26
CA ALA A 288 12.06 1.59 -13.98
C ALA A 288 11.87 0.09 -14.11
N ASN A 289 12.84 -0.59 -14.71
CA ASN A 289 12.76 -2.03 -14.96
C ASN A 289 13.11 -2.87 -13.72
N PRO A 290 12.71 -4.15 -13.69
CA PRO A 290 13.12 -5.09 -12.65
C PRO A 290 14.63 -5.08 -12.42
N GLY A 291 15.01 -4.87 -11.16
CA GLY A 291 16.40 -4.79 -10.70
C GLY A 291 17.00 -3.39 -10.73
N ASP A 292 16.50 -2.50 -11.59
CA ASP A 292 16.98 -1.12 -11.73
C ASP A 292 16.28 -0.17 -10.75
N TYR A 293 15.05 -0.51 -10.34
CA TYR A 293 14.28 0.30 -9.40
C TYR A 293 14.83 0.21 -7.98
N LYS A 294 14.90 1.35 -7.28
CA LYS A 294 15.43 1.48 -5.92
C LYS A 294 14.50 2.34 -5.08
N LEU A 295 14.18 1.86 -3.89
CA LEU A 295 13.45 2.61 -2.87
C LEU A 295 14.47 3.37 -2.03
N GLY A 296 14.45 4.70 -2.10
CA GLY A 296 15.45 5.56 -1.43
C GLY A 296 15.03 6.04 -0.04
N ASN A 297 13.79 5.79 0.36
CA ASN A 297 13.21 6.22 1.63
C ASN A 297 13.19 5.10 2.68
N LYS A 298 12.98 5.46 3.94
CA LYS A 298 12.90 4.53 5.06
C LYS A 298 11.54 3.84 5.09
N LEU A 299 11.55 2.51 5.13
CA LEU A 299 10.38 1.64 5.16
C LEU A 299 10.14 1.16 6.59
N ALA A 300 9.07 1.61 7.22
CA ALA A 300 8.63 1.05 8.50
C ALA A 300 7.89 -0.27 8.31
N LYS A 301 6.99 -0.31 7.32
CA LYS A 301 6.28 -1.51 6.85
C LYS A 301 6.15 -1.47 5.34
N VAL A 302 6.12 -2.65 4.72
CA VAL A 302 5.71 -2.85 3.33
C VAL A 302 4.59 -3.87 3.32
N TYR A 303 3.52 -3.55 2.62
CA TYR A 303 2.40 -4.46 2.41
C TYR A 303 2.27 -4.81 0.93
N ARG A 304 2.05 -6.08 0.64
CA ARG A 304 1.63 -6.59 -0.66
C ARG A 304 0.11 -6.59 -0.72
N LYS A 305 -0.48 -5.99 -1.76
CA LYS A 305 -1.90 -6.17 -2.06
C LYS A 305 -2.12 -7.60 -2.51
N THR A 306 -3.13 -8.25 -1.95
CA THR A 306 -3.53 -9.61 -2.30
C THR A 306 -4.95 -9.64 -2.83
N PHE A 307 -5.26 -10.59 -3.70
CA PHE A 307 -6.65 -10.88 -4.04
C PHE A 307 -7.28 -11.77 -2.97
N ASP A 308 -6.51 -12.75 -2.45
CA ASP A 308 -6.96 -13.58 -1.34
C ASP A 308 -7.18 -12.79 -0.05
N ARG A 309 -8.13 -13.27 0.75
CA ARG A 309 -8.39 -12.73 2.08
C ARG A 309 -7.32 -13.22 3.07
N GLN A 310 -6.66 -12.26 3.70
CA GLN A 310 -5.71 -12.49 4.78
C GLN A 310 -6.45 -12.66 6.11
N GLU A 311 -6.83 -13.90 6.45
CA GLU A 311 -7.57 -14.25 7.67
C GLU A 311 -6.83 -13.88 8.98
N LYS A 312 -5.52 -13.65 8.90
CA LYS A 312 -4.69 -13.21 10.03
C LYS A 312 -4.57 -11.69 10.14
N SER A 313 -5.11 -10.92 9.20
CA SER A 313 -5.09 -9.45 9.22
C SER A 313 -5.82 -8.89 10.44
N LEU A 314 -5.54 -7.62 10.78
CA LEU A 314 -6.28 -6.92 11.84
C LEU A 314 -7.76 -6.82 11.48
N ALA A 315 -8.06 -6.46 10.23
CA ALA A 315 -9.41 -6.36 9.71
C ALA A 315 -10.22 -7.65 9.87
N ALA A 316 -9.62 -8.82 9.65
CA ALA A 316 -10.28 -10.11 9.86
C ALA A 316 -10.54 -10.45 11.34
N LYS A 317 -9.74 -9.89 12.26
CA LYS A 317 -9.81 -10.15 13.71
C LYS A 317 -10.58 -9.09 14.50
N LYS A 318 -10.87 -7.95 13.89
CA LYS A 318 -11.44 -6.79 14.56
C LYS A 318 -12.80 -7.11 15.18
N LYS A 319 -13.13 -6.42 16.26
CA LYS A 319 -14.50 -6.41 16.77
C LYS A 319 -15.33 -5.40 15.97
N GLU A 320 -16.64 -5.63 15.88
CA GLU A 320 -17.53 -4.80 15.05
C GLU A 320 -17.49 -3.31 15.42
N TRP A 321 -17.31 -3.01 16.72
CA TRP A 321 -17.23 -1.64 17.24
C TRP A 321 -15.84 -1.00 17.11
N GLU A 322 -14.80 -1.74 16.74
CA GLU A 322 -13.43 -1.24 16.69
C GLU A 322 -13.21 -0.45 15.38
N LYS A 323 -12.88 0.83 15.52
CA LYS A 323 -12.43 1.67 14.40
C LYS A 323 -10.95 1.41 14.18
N LEU A 324 -10.57 1.10 12.94
CA LEU A 324 -9.18 0.84 12.56
C LEU A 324 -8.64 1.99 11.69
N PRO A 325 -7.32 2.24 11.71
CA PRO A 325 -6.68 3.09 10.72
C PRO A 325 -6.98 2.61 9.27
N PRO A 326 -7.10 3.53 8.29
CA PRO A 326 -7.72 3.23 7.00
C PRO A 326 -7.13 2.05 6.20
N TYR A 327 -5.81 1.90 6.15
CA TYR A 327 -5.22 0.77 5.39
C TYR A 327 -5.15 -0.52 6.24
N LEU A 328 -5.11 -0.43 7.58
CA LEU A 328 -5.19 -1.59 8.47
C LEU A 328 -6.60 -2.17 8.57
N SER A 329 -7.62 -1.46 8.06
CA SER A 329 -8.97 -1.98 7.91
C SER A 329 -9.14 -2.87 6.68
N LYS A 330 -8.11 -3.04 5.85
CA LYS A 330 -8.11 -3.98 4.72
C LYS A 330 -7.70 -5.38 5.18
N ASN A 331 -8.40 -6.40 4.69
CA ASN A 331 -8.03 -7.80 4.88
C ASN A 331 -7.36 -8.40 3.63
N SER A 332 -7.12 -7.61 2.58
CA SER A 332 -6.48 -8.00 1.31
C SER A 332 -5.04 -7.47 1.21
N ILE A 333 -4.32 -7.50 2.35
CA ILE A 333 -2.94 -7.02 2.44
C ILE A 333 -2.08 -7.96 3.30
N LYS A 334 -0.88 -8.27 2.81
CA LYS A 334 0.10 -9.11 3.50
C LYS A 334 1.35 -8.31 3.83
N ASP A 335 1.84 -8.41 5.05
CA ASP A 335 3.13 -7.81 5.44
C ASP A 335 4.30 -8.57 4.78
N VAL A 336 5.09 -7.84 4.01
CA VAL A 336 6.29 -8.33 3.30
C VAL A 336 7.52 -7.49 3.63
N THR A 337 7.50 -6.74 4.74
CA THR A 337 8.56 -5.79 5.12
C THR A 337 9.96 -6.41 5.14
N SER A 338 10.07 -7.67 5.58
CA SER A 338 11.34 -8.41 5.66
C SER A 338 11.98 -8.69 4.31
N ASP A 339 11.21 -8.65 3.22
CA ASP A 339 11.72 -8.85 1.86
C ASP A 339 12.52 -7.62 1.39
N TYR A 340 12.33 -6.47 2.06
CA TYR A 340 12.84 -5.16 1.63
C TYR A 340 13.94 -4.61 2.54
N VAL A 341 13.79 -4.76 3.85
CA VAL A 341 14.67 -4.15 4.85
C VAL A 341 14.88 -5.05 6.06
N PRO A 342 15.99 -4.91 6.80
CA PRO A 342 16.15 -5.54 8.11
C PRO A 342 15.04 -5.09 9.07
N VAL A 343 14.41 -6.06 9.74
CA VAL A 343 13.32 -5.80 10.68
C VAL A 343 13.66 -6.21 12.10
N SER A 344 12.95 -5.66 13.08
CA SER A 344 13.00 -6.07 14.48
C SER A 344 11.61 -6.18 15.10
N ASP A 345 11.47 -7.14 16.00
CA ASP A 345 10.33 -7.21 16.91
C ASP A 345 10.64 -6.40 18.16
N ILE A 346 9.67 -5.61 18.62
CA ILE A 346 9.84 -4.79 19.81
C ILE A 346 8.68 -4.98 20.78
N LYS A 347 8.98 -4.88 22.07
CA LYS A 347 8.01 -4.92 23.16
C LYS A 347 8.04 -3.60 23.90
N ILE A 348 6.91 -2.95 24.01
CA ILE A 348 6.76 -1.62 24.59
C ILE A 348 5.89 -1.70 25.84
N GLU A 349 6.31 -0.99 26.88
CA GLU A 349 5.48 -0.70 28.04
C GLU A 349 4.57 0.47 27.71
N LEU A 350 3.26 0.27 27.87
CA LEU A 350 2.24 1.29 27.66
C LEU A 350 2.08 2.13 28.94
N ALA A 351 1.77 3.40 28.76
CA ALA A 351 1.44 4.32 29.84
C ALA A 351 0.16 3.87 30.58
N LYS A 352 -0.01 4.39 31.80
CA LYS A 352 -1.24 4.15 32.58
C LYS A 352 -2.44 4.81 31.87
N GLY A 353 -3.58 4.12 31.83
CA GLY A 353 -4.81 4.63 31.19
C GLY A 353 -5.08 4.06 29.80
N ILE A 354 -4.86 2.75 29.61
CA ILE A 354 -5.28 2.03 28.40
C ILE A 354 -6.80 2.18 28.27
N PRO A 355 -7.33 2.71 27.15
CA PRO A 355 -8.77 2.82 26.96
C PRO A 355 -9.44 1.44 26.99
N ASP A 356 -10.53 1.29 27.76
CA ASP A 356 -11.26 0.01 27.87
C ASP A 356 -11.82 -0.47 26.51
N SER A 357 -11.97 0.45 25.55
CA SER A 357 -12.48 0.18 24.22
C SER A 357 -11.44 -0.39 23.24
N THR A 358 -10.17 -0.55 23.62
CA THR A 358 -9.12 -1.00 22.71
C THR A 358 -8.43 -2.29 23.16
N VAL A 359 -8.31 -3.24 22.22
CA VAL A 359 -7.55 -4.49 22.42
C VAL A 359 -6.21 -4.47 21.69
N HIS A 360 -6.01 -3.46 20.84
CA HIS A 360 -4.79 -3.22 20.11
C HIS A 360 -4.19 -1.86 20.47
N SER A 361 -2.87 -1.78 20.42
CA SER A 361 -2.14 -0.53 20.30
C SER A 361 -1.52 -0.46 18.91
N TYR A 362 -1.32 0.73 18.41
CA TYR A 362 -0.73 1.00 17.12
C TYR A 362 0.71 1.50 17.32
N ILE A 363 1.54 1.31 16.32
CA ILE A 363 2.86 1.95 16.23
C ILE A 363 2.81 2.90 15.04
N CYS A 364 3.25 4.12 15.24
CA CYS A 364 3.12 5.19 14.25
C CYS A 364 4.48 5.64 13.73
N VAL A 365 4.51 6.13 12.49
CA VAL A 365 5.62 6.91 11.93
C VAL A 365 5.20 8.36 11.74
N PHE A 366 6.16 9.27 11.72
CA PHE A 366 5.86 10.66 11.40
C PHE A 366 5.84 10.85 9.88
N ASN A 367 4.75 11.37 9.33
CA ASN A 367 4.54 11.53 7.89
C ASN A 367 3.62 12.74 7.64
N ALA A 368 4.11 13.69 6.83
CA ALA A 368 3.41 14.95 6.52
C ALA A 368 2.92 15.70 7.77
N GLY A 369 3.83 15.94 8.72
CA GLY A 369 3.55 16.72 9.93
C GLY A 369 2.78 15.99 11.04
N GLU A 370 2.39 14.74 10.82
CA GLU A 370 1.52 13.98 11.73
C GLU A 370 2.10 12.60 12.07
N TRP A 371 1.80 12.10 13.27
CA TRP A 371 2.02 10.69 13.60
C TRP A 371 0.89 9.85 13.00
N ARG A 372 1.25 8.91 12.12
CA ARG A 372 0.29 8.03 11.45
C ARG A 372 0.58 6.59 11.80
N ALA A 373 -0.45 5.85 12.24
CA ALA A 373 -0.34 4.42 12.50
C ALA A 373 0.20 3.71 11.25
N ILE A 374 1.22 2.86 11.43
CA ILE A 374 1.86 2.07 10.36
C ILE A 374 1.68 0.55 10.59
N ASP A 375 1.54 0.12 11.84
CA ASP A 375 1.27 -1.26 12.22
C ASP A 375 0.55 -1.33 13.58
N TYR A 376 0.21 -2.53 14.03
CA TYR A 376 -0.50 -2.79 15.27
C TYR A 376 0.15 -3.90 16.11
N GLY A 377 -0.18 -3.90 17.39
CA GLY A 377 0.27 -4.88 18.36
C GLY A 377 -0.85 -5.21 19.34
N ARG A 378 -0.98 -6.49 19.70
CA ARG A 378 -1.97 -6.91 20.70
C ARG A 378 -1.51 -6.45 22.08
N ILE A 379 -2.45 -5.91 22.87
CA ILE A 379 -2.19 -5.52 24.25
C ILE A 379 -2.26 -6.76 25.16
N TRP A 380 -1.30 -6.87 26.09
CA TRP A 380 -1.35 -7.79 27.22
C TRP A 380 -0.92 -7.08 28.51
N GLY A 381 -1.82 -7.02 29.50
CA GLY A 381 -1.57 -6.24 30.72
C GLY A 381 -1.25 -4.79 30.37
N THR A 382 -0.04 -4.34 30.69
CA THR A 382 0.46 -2.97 30.44
C THR A 382 1.43 -2.90 29.26
N ARG A 383 1.42 -3.88 28.35
CA ARG A 383 2.42 -3.99 27.28
C ARG A 383 1.80 -4.31 25.94
N ALA A 384 2.53 -3.99 24.89
CA ALA A 384 2.24 -4.44 23.53
C ALA A 384 3.51 -4.91 22.84
N GLN A 385 3.35 -5.78 21.84
CA GLN A 385 4.43 -6.19 20.93
C GLN A 385 4.04 -5.95 19.50
N TYR A 386 5.02 -5.43 18.78
CA TYR A 386 4.97 -5.15 17.36
C TYR A 386 6.02 -6.00 16.67
N TYR A 387 5.67 -6.56 15.52
CA TYR A 387 6.51 -7.52 14.80
C TYR A 387 7.01 -6.94 13.50
N GLY A 388 8.22 -7.31 13.10
CA GLY A 388 8.73 -7.00 11.77
C GLY A 388 8.78 -5.50 11.46
N LEU A 389 9.20 -4.66 12.41
CA LEU A 389 9.33 -3.21 12.18
C LEU A 389 10.66 -2.88 11.50
N GLY A 390 10.62 -2.04 10.46
CA GLY A 390 11.82 -1.51 9.83
C GLY A 390 12.70 -0.71 10.79
N ARG A 391 14.02 -0.80 10.61
CA ARG A 391 15.03 -0.21 11.50
C ARG A 391 15.51 1.17 11.03
N GLY A 392 16.11 1.92 11.96
CA GLY A 392 16.62 3.28 11.73
C GLY A 392 15.51 4.31 11.57
N ILE A 393 14.45 4.20 12.39
CA ILE A 393 13.20 4.96 12.26
C ILE A 393 12.74 5.47 13.63
N ALA A 394 12.15 6.67 13.64
CA ALA A 394 11.40 7.21 14.78
C ALA A 394 9.97 6.65 14.79
N TYR A 395 9.56 6.12 15.94
CA TYR A 395 8.23 5.54 16.13
C TYR A 395 7.51 6.14 17.34
N LEU A 396 6.18 6.16 17.29
CA LEU A 396 5.32 6.51 18.41
C LEU A 396 4.31 5.37 18.67
N PRO A 397 4.41 4.65 19.80
CA PRO A 397 3.35 3.78 20.27
C PRO A 397 2.12 4.61 20.64
N ALA A 398 0.95 4.24 20.12
CA ALA A 398 -0.27 5.02 20.26
C ALA A 398 -1.54 4.16 20.37
N PHE A 399 -2.61 4.73 20.89
CA PHE A 399 -3.98 4.26 20.71
C PHE A 399 -4.63 4.98 19.53
N TYR A 400 -5.62 4.35 18.93
CA TYR A 400 -6.46 4.95 17.88
C TYR A 400 -7.90 5.01 18.40
N VAL A 401 -8.33 6.19 18.81
CA VAL A 401 -9.65 6.41 19.43
C VAL A 401 -10.35 7.53 18.67
N ASP A 402 -11.57 7.28 18.20
CA ASP A 402 -12.35 8.26 17.42
C ASP A 402 -11.63 8.90 16.24
N LYS A 403 -10.80 8.10 15.57
CA LYS A 403 -9.94 8.48 14.44
C LYS A 403 -8.74 9.36 14.80
N GLU A 404 -8.48 9.57 16.08
CA GLU A 404 -7.33 10.31 16.58
C GLU A 404 -6.23 9.38 17.11
N ILE A 405 -4.99 9.84 16.98
CA ILE A 405 -3.79 9.18 17.50
C ILE A 405 -3.48 9.75 18.87
N ILE A 406 -3.59 8.89 19.89
CA ILE A 406 -3.31 9.25 21.29
C ILE A 406 -2.04 8.52 21.71
N PRO A 407 -0.96 9.21 22.14
CA PRO A 407 0.26 8.55 22.59
C PRO A 407 -0.01 7.53 23.68
N ALA A 408 0.49 6.32 23.49
CA ALA A 408 0.36 5.20 24.42
C ALA A 408 1.67 4.96 25.19
N SER A 409 2.78 5.53 24.75
CA SER A 409 4.07 5.51 25.44
C SER A 409 4.95 6.65 24.91
N ASN A 410 6.17 6.77 25.42
CA ASN A 410 7.15 7.70 24.89
C ASN A 410 7.46 7.37 23.42
N ALA A 411 7.77 8.41 22.65
CA ALA A 411 8.33 8.22 21.32
C ALA A 411 9.71 7.55 21.42
N ILE A 412 10.04 6.72 20.44
CA ILE A 412 11.25 5.91 20.43
C ILE A 412 12.00 6.06 19.11
N ILE A 413 13.30 5.74 19.15
CA ILE A 413 14.08 5.42 17.97
C ILE A 413 14.33 3.91 17.99
N LEU A 414 13.98 3.23 16.90
CA LEU A 414 14.46 1.87 16.63
C LEU A 414 15.72 2.01 15.78
N THR A 415 16.89 1.76 16.37
CA THR A 415 18.19 1.96 15.69
C THR A 415 18.40 0.98 14.54
N ASP A 416 19.38 1.23 13.66
CA ASP A 416 19.77 0.29 12.59
C ASP A 416 20.19 -1.09 13.12
N SER A 417 20.70 -1.14 14.36
CA SER A 417 21.03 -2.40 15.07
C SER A 417 19.82 -3.08 15.72
N GLY A 418 18.63 -2.49 15.65
CA GLY A 418 17.40 -3.03 16.24
C GLY A 418 17.23 -2.76 17.74
N LYS A 419 17.97 -1.80 18.30
CA LYS A 419 17.85 -1.38 19.70
C LYS A 419 16.79 -0.28 19.83
N VAL A 420 15.96 -0.37 20.87
CA VAL A 420 15.02 0.69 21.23
C VAL A 420 15.71 1.74 22.09
N VAL A 421 15.60 3.01 21.70
CA VAL A 421 16.03 4.18 22.46
C VAL A 421 14.79 5.03 22.78
N ASN A 422 14.45 5.17 24.05
CA ASN A 422 13.33 6.01 24.49
C ASN A 422 13.74 7.48 24.50
N LEU A 423 12.93 8.34 23.89
CA LEU A 423 13.11 9.79 23.98
C LEU A 423 12.11 10.35 24.98
N ILE A 424 12.64 10.72 26.13
CA ILE A 424 11.91 11.35 27.23
C ILE A 424 12.56 12.73 27.42
N PRO A 425 11.84 13.83 27.17
CA PRO A 425 12.39 15.16 27.33
C PRO A 425 12.91 15.40 28.75
N ASP A 426 14.18 15.77 28.87
CA ASP A 426 14.79 16.15 30.13
C ASP A 426 14.71 17.67 30.33
N SER A 427 13.75 18.08 31.15
CA SER A 427 13.52 19.50 31.48
C SER A 427 14.56 20.08 32.44
N LYS A 428 15.34 19.24 33.14
CA LYS A 428 16.41 19.68 34.04
C LYS A 428 17.70 19.94 33.29
N ASN A 429 18.05 19.04 32.37
CA ASN A 429 19.24 19.17 31.53
C ASN A 429 18.86 19.90 30.23
N LYS A 430 19.07 21.22 30.23
CA LYS A 430 18.76 22.07 29.09
C LYS A 430 19.97 22.32 28.20
N ILE A 431 19.76 22.29 26.90
CA ILE A 431 20.79 22.52 25.88
C ILE A 431 20.53 23.81 25.11
N THR A 432 21.57 24.28 24.41
CA THR A 432 21.42 25.28 23.35
C THR A 432 21.48 24.55 22.02
N ILE A 433 20.45 24.71 21.20
CA ILE A 433 20.38 24.16 19.85
C ILE A 433 20.70 25.26 18.87
N LYS A 434 21.64 24.98 17.96
CA LYS A 434 22.03 25.87 16.85
C LYS A 434 21.70 25.18 15.54
N LEU A 435 20.64 25.65 14.89
CA LEU A 435 20.11 25.06 13.66
C LEU A 435 20.64 25.82 12.44
N HIS A 436 21.04 25.09 11.42
CA HIS A 436 21.59 25.64 10.18
C HIS A 436 20.70 25.41 8.96
N SER A 437 19.75 24.49 9.09
CA SER A 437 18.89 24.04 8.01
C SER A 437 17.56 23.54 8.54
N THR A 438 16.59 23.49 7.62
CA THR A 438 15.35 22.74 7.76
C THR A 438 15.25 21.73 6.61
N THR A 439 14.11 21.07 6.47
CA THR A 439 13.82 20.15 5.37
C THR A 439 12.65 20.63 4.55
N LYS A 440 12.62 20.25 3.28
CA LYS A 440 11.47 20.46 2.40
C LYS A 440 11.16 19.18 1.62
N LYS A 441 9.87 18.96 1.37
CA LYS A 441 9.42 17.92 0.45
C LYS A 441 9.83 18.26 -0.98
N ILE A 442 10.22 17.23 -1.71
CA ILE A 442 10.45 17.27 -3.15
C ILE A 442 9.87 16.00 -3.77
N THR A 443 9.37 16.08 -4.98
CA THR A 443 8.95 14.89 -5.73
C THR A 443 10.06 14.54 -6.73
N LYS A 444 10.58 13.32 -6.69
CA LYS A 444 11.57 12.82 -7.65
C LYS A 444 11.01 11.54 -8.27
N LYS A 445 10.81 11.55 -9.58
CA LYS A 445 10.12 10.47 -10.30
C LYS A 445 8.70 10.26 -9.70
N SER A 446 8.30 9.02 -9.41
CA SER A 446 6.96 8.67 -8.92
C SER A 446 6.74 8.72 -7.40
N THR A 447 7.69 9.22 -6.60
CA THR A 447 7.55 9.31 -5.13
C THR A 447 8.15 10.58 -4.56
N ASP A 448 7.67 10.94 -3.37
CA ASP A 448 8.20 12.03 -2.58
C ASP A 448 9.49 11.64 -1.85
N TYR A 449 10.34 12.64 -1.66
CA TYR A 449 11.59 12.63 -0.91
C TYR A 449 11.65 13.88 -0.04
N VAL A 450 12.69 13.95 0.79
CA VAL A 450 13.02 15.13 1.56
C VAL A 450 14.45 15.58 1.22
N ASP A 451 14.63 16.88 0.98
CA ASP A 451 15.97 17.49 0.87
C ASP A 451 16.16 18.49 2.03
N GLU A 452 17.39 18.55 2.52
CA GLU A 452 17.81 19.60 3.45
C GLU A 452 17.90 20.94 2.72
N THR A 453 17.44 22.01 3.37
CA THR A 453 17.39 23.35 2.78
C THR A 453 17.71 24.44 3.80
N PHE A 454 18.18 25.58 3.31
CA PHE A 454 18.46 26.75 4.15
C PHE A 454 17.18 27.47 4.54
N PHE A 455 17.26 28.28 5.59
CA PHE A 455 16.13 29.09 6.03
C PHE A 455 15.81 30.20 5.04
N ASN A 456 14.52 30.46 4.84
CA ASN A 456 14.05 31.60 4.06
C ASN A 456 14.30 32.89 4.85
N LYS A 457 15.15 33.79 4.32
CA LYS A 457 15.47 35.06 4.97
C LYS A 457 14.19 35.87 5.22
N GLY A 458 13.97 36.23 6.47
CA GLY A 458 12.78 36.98 6.89
C GLY A 458 11.56 36.11 7.24
N ALA A 459 11.57 34.81 6.96
CA ALA A 459 10.54 33.89 7.43
C ALA A 459 10.67 33.65 8.94
N VAL A 460 9.56 33.31 9.59
CA VAL A 460 9.51 32.98 11.01
C VAL A 460 9.44 31.48 11.17
N TYR A 461 10.32 30.93 12.01
CA TYR A 461 10.37 29.51 12.33
C TYR A 461 10.01 29.30 13.80
N THR A 462 9.18 28.30 14.05
CA THR A 462 8.77 27.88 15.39
C THR A 462 9.41 26.54 15.74
N LEU A 463 10.15 26.49 16.85
CA LEU A 463 10.72 25.25 17.37
C LEU A 463 9.73 24.59 18.34
N PHE A 464 9.42 23.33 18.08
CA PHE A 464 8.66 22.46 18.96
C PHE A 464 9.53 21.33 19.51
N TYR A 465 9.15 20.78 20.66
CA TYR A 465 9.63 19.49 21.12
C TYR A 465 8.46 18.55 21.44
N TRP A 466 8.68 17.26 21.30
CA TRP A 466 7.68 16.24 21.57
C TRP A 466 7.62 15.90 23.07
N ASN A 467 6.45 16.04 23.69
CA ASN A 467 6.17 15.60 25.06
C ASN A 467 4.68 15.19 25.15
N ASP A 468 4.35 14.02 24.62
CA ASP A 468 2.97 13.52 24.36
C ASP A 468 2.13 14.41 23.42
N LYS A 469 2.65 15.58 23.04
CA LYS A 469 2.17 16.50 22.03
C LYS A 469 3.33 17.37 21.59
N TRP A 470 3.18 18.06 20.47
CA TRP A 470 4.11 19.11 20.09
C TRP A 470 3.93 20.32 21.03
N VAL A 471 4.96 20.61 21.82
CA VAL A 471 5.01 21.77 22.71
C VAL A 471 5.86 22.85 22.06
N GLU A 472 5.27 24.00 21.82
CA GLU A 472 5.98 25.19 21.30
C GLU A 472 7.01 25.68 22.33
N LEU A 473 8.25 25.89 21.89
CA LEU A 473 9.32 26.45 22.72
C LEU A 473 9.53 27.93 22.45
N ALA A 474 9.76 28.29 21.20
CA ALA A 474 10.08 29.65 20.81
C ALA A 474 9.98 29.83 19.29
N LYS A 475 9.77 31.09 18.89
CA LYS A 475 9.81 31.55 17.49
C LYS A 475 11.06 32.38 17.24
N GLN A 476 11.64 32.26 16.05
CA GLN A 476 12.73 33.12 15.58
C GLN A 476 12.56 33.47 14.11
N LYS A 477 12.86 34.73 13.78
CA LYS A 477 12.91 35.19 12.39
C LYS A 477 14.29 34.87 11.80
N ALA A 478 14.31 34.22 10.65
CA ALA A 478 15.56 33.86 9.98
C ALA A 478 16.26 35.09 9.40
N ALA A 479 17.57 35.13 9.56
CA ALA A 479 18.48 36.14 9.03
C ALA A 479 19.65 35.44 8.34
N ASP A 480 20.80 36.12 8.18
CA ASP A 480 21.98 35.55 7.49
C ASP A 480 22.76 34.51 8.34
N GLY A 481 22.22 34.07 9.47
CA GLY A 481 22.87 33.19 10.43
C GLY A 481 21.97 32.06 10.94
N PRO A 482 22.53 31.17 11.77
CA PRO A 482 21.79 30.04 12.34
C PRO A 482 20.69 30.51 13.29
N LEU A 483 19.63 29.72 13.42
CA LEU A 483 18.63 29.90 14.48
C LEU A 483 19.19 29.30 15.78
N VAL A 484 19.15 30.06 16.88
CA VAL A 484 19.80 29.65 18.14
C VAL A 484 18.79 29.65 19.28
N PHE A 485 18.36 28.45 19.67
CA PHE A 485 17.38 28.25 20.73
C PHE A 485 18.09 27.85 22.03
N LYS A 486 17.93 28.64 23.08
CA LYS A 486 18.51 28.38 24.41
C LYS A 486 17.47 27.70 25.31
N ASN A 487 17.94 27.05 26.36
CA ASN A 487 17.09 26.46 27.41
C ASN A 487 16.13 25.36 26.88
N VAL A 488 16.54 24.63 25.85
CA VAL A 488 15.73 23.57 25.24
C VAL A 488 15.89 22.26 26.03
N PRO A 489 14.80 21.55 26.39
CA PRO A 489 14.90 20.23 27.04
C PRO A 489 15.74 19.27 26.20
N SER A 490 16.67 18.53 26.78
CA SER A 490 17.46 17.53 26.04
C SER A 490 16.70 16.20 25.88
N ASN A 491 17.27 15.26 25.12
CA ASN A 491 16.73 13.90 24.93
C ASN A 491 15.27 13.84 24.39
N ALA A 492 14.93 14.77 23.49
CA ALA A 492 13.61 14.87 22.87
C ALA A 492 13.70 14.81 21.34
N PHE A 493 12.58 14.50 20.70
CA PHE A 493 12.37 14.88 19.30
C PHE A 493 12.03 16.36 19.22
N TYR A 494 12.58 17.02 18.22
CA TYR A 494 12.31 18.41 17.89
C TYR A 494 11.71 18.51 16.50
N TRP A 495 10.98 19.60 16.25
CA TRP A 495 10.40 19.90 14.96
C TRP A 495 10.46 21.41 14.73
N LEU A 496 11.05 21.82 13.61
CA LEU A 496 11.20 23.23 13.24
C LEU A 496 10.28 23.50 12.06
N VAL A 497 9.27 24.36 12.27
CA VAL A 497 8.22 24.60 11.28
C VAL A 497 8.25 26.07 10.86
N GLU A 498 8.26 26.31 9.55
CA GLU A 498 8.09 27.65 8.98
C GLU A 498 6.63 28.10 9.10
N GLU A 499 6.40 29.33 9.56
CA GLU A 499 5.05 29.88 9.70
C GLU A 499 4.38 30.02 8.32
N GLY A 500 3.19 29.41 8.17
CA GLY A 500 2.48 29.34 6.89
C GLY A 500 2.90 28.17 5.99
N SER A 501 3.84 27.32 6.41
CA SER A 501 4.18 26.11 5.65
C SER A 501 3.09 25.04 5.75
N ARG A 502 3.17 24.06 4.85
CA ARG A 502 2.31 22.87 4.86
C ARG A 502 2.74 21.80 5.87
N LYS A 503 3.68 22.11 6.77
CA LYS A 503 4.18 21.19 7.81
C LYS A 503 4.84 19.92 7.26
N ASP A 504 5.45 20.03 6.07
CA ASP A 504 6.20 18.95 5.42
C ASP A 504 7.61 18.76 6.01
N GLU A 505 8.05 19.65 6.92
CA GLU A 505 9.34 19.57 7.60
C GLU A 505 9.43 18.31 8.48
N ARG A 506 10.62 17.71 8.58
CA ARG A 506 10.88 16.50 9.35
C ARG A 506 11.19 16.79 10.80
N LEU A 507 10.86 15.82 11.66
CA LEU A 507 11.35 15.80 13.02
C LEU A 507 12.84 15.41 13.04
N PHE A 508 13.53 15.83 14.09
CA PHE A 508 14.95 15.54 14.27
C PHE A 508 15.31 15.36 15.74
N THR A 509 16.47 14.77 15.98
CA THR A 509 17.17 14.80 17.28
C THR A 509 18.46 15.61 17.16
N ILE A 510 19.03 15.96 18.31
CA ILE A 510 20.38 16.53 18.39
C ILE A 510 21.33 15.47 18.91
N ASP A 511 22.39 15.17 18.16
CA ASP A 511 23.42 14.23 18.59
C ASP A 511 24.36 14.83 19.66
N LYS A 512 25.29 14.02 20.15
CA LYS A 512 26.26 14.42 21.19
C LYS A 512 27.19 15.56 20.76
N ASP A 513 27.36 15.76 19.44
CA ASP A 513 28.22 16.78 18.86
C ASP A 513 27.42 18.06 18.51
N GLY A 514 26.12 18.09 18.83
CA GLY A 514 25.22 19.21 18.60
C GLY A 514 24.63 19.27 17.19
N LYS A 515 24.73 18.20 16.40
CA LYS A 515 24.24 18.15 15.01
C LYS A 515 22.81 17.64 14.92
N GLN A 516 22.09 18.14 13.91
CA GLN A 516 20.75 17.67 13.54
C GLN A 516 20.83 16.26 12.93
N VAL A 517 19.99 15.35 13.42
CA VAL A 517 19.77 14.02 12.85
C VAL A 517 18.29 13.89 12.51
N TRP A 518 17.98 13.88 11.22
CA TRP A 518 16.62 13.80 10.70
C TRP A 518 16.07 12.37 10.79
N TRP A 519 14.77 12.27 11.06
CA TRP A 519 14.05 10.99 11.16
C TRP A 519 12.81 10.98 10.29
#